data_AF-A0A7Y8HZB1-F1
#
_entry.id   AF-A0A7Y8HZB1-F1
#
_cell.length_a   1.000
_cell.length_b   1.000
_cell.length_c   1.000
_cell.angle_alpha   90.00
_cell.angle_beta   90.00
_cell.angle_gamma   90.00
#
_symmetry.space_group_name_H-M   'P 1'
#
loop_
_entity.id
_entity.type
_entity.pdbx_description
1 polymer ?
#
loop_
_entity_poly.entity_id
_entity_poly.type
_entity_poly.pdbx_seq_one_letter_code
_entity_poly.pdbx_strand_id
1 'polypeptide(L)'
;MSALLISCLIFFLTAIAQAGEIQVAVSEVNDNRTTGQYFGGLELKLKVISDMISDAKGLKLHINKAVDNTGRNLIKDDKMDKDFTKPEENMPGQAELTIKLKNPARKATSIKEISGEIIVYIPNKDPNSTAYIKDFTNQAGNPLQHQTLKAAQVEITVLTKKQYDEMKAAKEKSAKEEASKMGIAGEMAQALLSMFGDIFEASENSIILDIKDEKKKVIAIEFDDEAGQKISSYGTMTMGDIKAYDFDKPIPANARIVVFLSTPKSFIREPMKLTNIALP
;
A
#
# COMPACT_ATOMS: atom_id res chain seq x y z
N MET A 1 -20.83 -48.22 -25.62
CA MET A 1 -20.19 -47.05 -26.28
C MET A 1 -19.83 -46.07 -25.18
N SER A 2 -18.57 -46.09 -24.74
CA SER A 2 -18.08 -45.27 -23.63
C SER A 2 -17.35 -44.06 -24.22
N ALA A 3 -17.85 -42.85 -23.96
CA ALA A 3 -17.20 -41.62 -24.37
C ALA A 3 -16.03 -41.31 -23.41
N LEU A 4 -14.83 -41.27 -23.98
CA LEU A 4 -13.58 -40.95 -23.30
C LEU A 4 -13.51 -39.43 -23.06
N LEU A 5 -13.56 -39.01 -21.80
CA LEU A 5 -13.31 -37.62 -21.39
C LEU A 5 -11.79 -37.38 -21.44
N ILE A 6 -11.34 -36.65 -22.46
CA ILE A 6 -9.95 -36.17 -22.56
C ILE A 6 -9.83 -34.95 -21.65
N SER A 7 -9.28 -35.15 -20.45
CA SER A 7 -8.81 -34.08 -19.58
C SER A 7 -7.53 -33.49 -20.19
N CYS A 8 -7.64 -32.28 -20.74
CA CYS A 8 -6.50 -31.54 -21.28
C CYS A 8 -5.78 -30.86 -20.11
N LEU A 9 -4.66 -31.45 -19.68
CA LEU A 9 -3.78 -30.89 -18.67
C LEU A 9 -3.02 -29.69 -19.30
N ILE A 10 -3.49 -28.46 -19.08
CA ILE A 10 -2.77 -27.26 -19.51
C ILE A 10 -1.55 -27.08 -18.60
N PHE A 11 -0.38 -27.44 -19.11
CA PHE A 11 0.89 -27.07 -18.47
C PHE A 11 1.09 -25.56 -18.62
N PHE A 12 0.80 -24.79 -17.57
CA PHE A 12 1.31 -23.43 -17.45
C PHE A 12 2.84 -23.49 -17.35
N LEU A 13 3.55 -23.08 -18.40
CA LEU A 13 4.96 -22.74 -18.28
C LEU A 13 5.06 -21.54 -17.35
N THR A 14 5.40 -21.77 -16.08
CA THR A 14 5.73 -20.71 -15.14
C THR A 14 7.05 -20.08 -15.59
N ALA A 15 6.99 -18.85 -16.08
CA ALA A 15 8.19 -18.06 -16.28
C ALA A 15 8.79 -17.77 -14.89
N ILE A 16 9.94 -18.38 -14.60
CA ILE A 16 10.71 -18.15 -13.39
C ILE A 16 11.88 -17.23 -13.75
N ALA A 17 12.01 -16.14 -13.01
CA ALA A 17 13.20 -15.30 -13.03
C ALA A 17 13.89 -15.37 -11.66
N GLN A 18 15.21 -15.51 -11.68
CA GLN A 18 16.04 -15.35 -10.50
C GLN A 18 16.66 -13.95 -10.54
N ALA A 19 16.28 -13.12 -9.57
CA ALA A 19 16.77 -11.78 -9.33
C ALA A 19 17.63 -11.82 -8.06
N GLY A 20 18.91 -12.18 -8.19
CA GLY A 20 19.79 -12.36 -7.04
C GLY A 20 19.26 -13.42 -6.06
N GLU A 21 19.05 -13.03 -4.80
CA GLU A 21 18.47 -13.85 -3.72
C GLU A 21 16.93 -13.96 -3.77
N ILE A 22 16.27 -13.29 -4.73
CA ILE A 22 14.81 -13.31 -4.88
C ILE A 22 14.40 -14.12 -6.11
N GLN A 23 13.53 -15.12 -5.91
CA GLN A 23 12.88 -15.85 -6.99
C GLN A 23 11.50 -15.25 -7.26
N VAL A 24 11.19 -15.04 -8.54
CA VAL A 24 9.91 -14.48 -9.00
C VAL A 24 9.31 -15.40 -10.03
N ALA A 25 8.07 -15.84 -9.80
CA ALA A 25 7.32 -16.68 -10.72
C ALA A 25 5.96 -16.07 -11.03
N VAL A 26 5.50 -16.18 -12.28
CA VAL A 26 4.11 -15.85 -12.64
C VAL A 26 3.20 -16.97 -12.15
N SER A 27 2.29 -16.66 -11.22
CA SER A 27 1.31 -17.64 -10.69
C SER A 27 0.01 -17.63 -11.49
N GLU A 28 -0.47 -16.46 -11.91
CA GLU A 28 -1.73 -16.31 -12.62
C GLU A 28 -1.63 -15.23 -13.71
N VAL A 29 -2.28 -15.49 -14.85
CA VAL A 29 -2.43 -14.55 -15.97
C VAL A 29 -3.91 -14.42 -16.30
N ASN A 30 -4.48 -13.25 -16.05
CA ASN A 30 -5.87 -12.94 -16.38
C ASN A 30 -5.89 -11.88 -17.49
N ASP A 31 -6.21 -12.29 -18.71
CA ASP A 31 -6.26 -11.42 -19.89
C ASP A 31 -7.72 -11.21 -20.30
N ASN A 32 -8.25 -10.00 -20.06
CA ASN A 32 -9.61 -9.64 -20.43
C ASN A 32 -9.62 -8.64 -21.60
N ARG A 33 -9.45 -9.15 -22.82
CA ARG A 33 -9.44 -8.36 -24.05
C ARG A 33 -10.84 -7.93 -24.47
N THR A 34 -11.44 -7.00 -23.75
CA THR A 34 -12.73 -6.41 -24.13
C THR A 34 -12.58 -5.08 -24.88
N THR A 35 -13.60 -4.71 -25.65
CA THR A 35 -13.75 -3.37 -26.26
C THR A 35 -14.50 -2.40 -25.35
N GLY A 36 -14.92 -2.83 -24.15
CA GLY A 36 -15.65 -1.99 -23.20
C GLY A 36 -14.70 -1.14 -22.35
N GLN A 37 -15.12 0.09 -22.04
CA GLN A 37 -14.28 1.08 -21.32
C GLN A 37 -13.90 0.68 -19.89
N TYR A 38 -14.60 -0.26 -19.25
CA TYR A 38 -14.52 -0.46 -17.79
C TYR A 38 -13.88 -1.79 -17.34
N PHE A 39 -13.67 -2.77 -18.23
CA PHE A 39 -13.19 -4.11 -17.84
C PHE A 39 -12.04 -4.66 -18.68
N GLY A 40 -11.48 -3.85 -19.58
CA GLY A 40 -10.31 -4.22 -20.36
C GLY A 40 -9.03 -4.13 -19.53
N GLY A 41 -8.31 -5.24 -19.38
CA GLY A 41 -6.98 -5.22 -18.80
C GLY A 41 -6.29 -6.58 -18.80
N LEU A 42 -4.99 -6.54 -18.54
CA LEU A 42 -4.19 -7.72 -18.23
C LEU A 42 -3.79 -7.63 -16.77
N GLU A 43 -4.09 -8.66 -15.99
CA GLU A 43 -3.66 -8.81 -14.61
C GLU A 43 -2.72 -10.01 -14.49
N LEU A 44 -1.60 -9.79 -13.79
CA LEU A 44 -0.62 -10.83 -13.49
C LEU A 44 -0.50 -10.94 -11.98
N LYS A 45 -0.54 -12.15 -11.46
CA LYS A 45 -0.09 -12.43 -10.09
C LYS A 45 1.31 -13.02 -10.14
N LEU A 46 2.19 -12.44 -9.33
CA LEU A 46 3.56 -12.87 -9.19
C LEU A 46 3.75 -13.42 -7.79
N LYS A 47 4.29 -14.64 -7.71
CA LYS A 47 4.79 -15.20 -6.48
C LYS A 47 6.26 -14.84 -6.32
N VAL A 48 6.58 -14.20 -5.20
CA VAL A 48 7.93 -13.80 -4.84
C VAL A 48 8.39 -14.66 -3.65
N ILE A 49 9.57 -15.26 -3.76
CA ILE A 49 10.12 -16.16 -2.75
C ILE A 49 11.56 -15.74 -2.44
N SER A 50 11.85 -15.49 -1.17
CA SER A 50 13.21 -15.20 -0.68
C SER A 50 13.25 -15.23 0.84
N ASP A 51 14.40 -15.60 1.41
CA ASP A 51 14.60 -15.62 2.87
C ASP A 51 14.41 -14.22 3.48
N MET A 52 14.81 -13.17 2.76
CA MET A 52 14.70 -11.77 3.22
C MET A 52 13.24 -11.28 3.34
N ILE A 53 12.28 -11.97 2.74
CA ILE A 53 10.86 -11.61 2.84
C ILE A 53 10.31 -11.89 4.24
N SER A 54 10.91 -12.83 4.96
CA SER A 54 10.53 -13.16 6.33
C SER A 54 10.68 -11.97 7.29
N ASP A 55 11.69 -11.12 7.05
CA ASP A 55 11.94 -9.91 7.85
C ASP A 55 11.32 -8.64 7.25
N ALA A 56 10.66 -8.76 6.09
CA ALA A 56 10.09 -7.63 5.39
C ALA A 56 8.78 -7.17 6.02
N LYS A 57 8.57 -5.85 6.08
CA LYS A 57 7.25 -5.27 6.40
C LYS A 57 6.40 -5.00 5.17
N GLY A 58 7.01 -4.98 4.00
CA GLY A 58 6.29 -4.79 2.76
C GLY A 58 7.17 -4.95 1.55
N LEU A 59 6.53 -5.25 0.43
CA LEU A 59 7.13 -5.33 -0.89
C LEU A 59 6.36 -4.42 -1.84
N LYS A 60 7.07 -3.80 -2.77
CA LYS A 60 6.43 -3.15 -3.91
C LYS A 60 7.18 -3.45 -5.18
N LEU A 61 6.46 -3.34 -6.29
CA LEU A 61 7.02 -3.58 -7.61
C LEU A 61 7.09 -2.27 -8.39
N HIS A 62 8.24 -2.01 -8.99
CA HIS A 62 8.43 -0.90 -9.91
C HIS A 62 8.71 -1.46 -11.31
N ILE A 63 7.75 -1.35 -12.22
CA ILE A 63 7.89 -1.84 -13.59
C ILE A 63 8.40 -0.72 -14.50
N ASN A 64 9.53 -0.98 -15.16
CA ASN A 64 10.16 -0.06 -16.11
C ASN A 64 9.79 -0.39 -17.56
N LYS A 65 9.51 -1.67 -17.84
CA LYS A 65 9.19 -2.16 -19.18
C LYS A 65 8.19 -3.31 -19.11
N ALA A 66 7.14 -3.25 -19.93
CA ALA A 66 6.24 -4.37 -20.18
C ALA A 66 5.81 -4.34 -21.65
N VAL A 67 6.17 -5.35 -22.43
CA VAL A 67 5.96 -5.37 -23.89
C VAL A 67 5.46 -6.74 -24.34
N ASP A 68 4.44 -6.77 -25.20
CA ASP A 68 3.96 -8.02 -25.82
C ASP A 68 4.83 -8.47 -27.00
N ASN A 69 4.59 -9.67 -27.52
CA ASN A 69 5.34 -10.20 -28.67
C ASN A 69 5.10 -9.45 -29.99
N THR A 70 4.12 -8.54 -30.05
CA THR A 70 3.90 -7.64 -31.19
C THR A 70 4.65 -6.31 -31.05
N GLY A 71 5.29 -6.06 -29.90
CA GLY A 71 6.00 -4.83 -29.59
C GLY A 71 5.13 -3.75 -28.93
N ARG A 72 3.89 -4.05 -28.55
CA ARG A 72 3.00 -3.09 -27.88
C ARG A 72 3.42 -2.90 -26.42
N ASN A 73 3.54 -1.64 -25.99
CA ASN A 73 3.75 -1.30 -24.59
C ASN A 73 2.49 -1.58 -23.75
N LEU A 74 2.65 -2.29 -22.64
CA LEU A 74 1.59 -2.71 -21.74
C LEU A 74 1.52 -1.87 -20.45
N ILE A 75 2.43 -0.93 -20.22
CA ILE A 75 2.42 -0.09 -19.02
C ILE A 75 1.26 0.92 -19.11
N LYS A 76 0.48 1.05 -18.02
CA LYS A 76 -0.57 2.07 -17.89
C LYS A 76 0.06 3.45 -17.70
N ASP A 77 -0.60 4.50 -18.20
CA ASP A 77 -0.05 5.87 -18.12
C ASP A 77 -0.09 6.42 -16.68
N ASP A 78 -0.92 5.81 -15.83
CA ASP A 78 -0.94 6.06 -14.39
C ASP A 78 0.27 5.40 -13.72
N LYS A 79 1.03 6.19 -12.95
CA LYS A 79 2.22 5.73 -12.22
C LYS A 79 1.87 4.48 -11.40
N MET A 80 2.54 3.37 -11.69
CA MET A 80 2.45 2.13 -10.92
C MET A 80 3.16 2.23 -9.57
N ASP A 81 3.00 3.33 -8.84
CA ASP A 81 3.37 3.38 -7.42
C ASP A 81 2.22 2.75 -6.63
N LYS A 82 2.21 1.41 -6.60
CA LYS A 82 1.35 0.69 -5.67
C LYS A 82 1.90 0.85 -4.25
N ASP A 83 0.98 0.94 -3.29
CA ASP A 83 1.30 0.79 -1.88
C ASP A 83 2.00 -0.55 -1.62
N PHE A 84 2.76 -0.60 -0.53
CA PHE A 84 3.45 -1.82 -0.12
C PHE A 84 2.44 -2.95 0.13
N THR A 85 2.67 -4.08 -0.52
CA THR A 85 2.00 -5.34 -0.23
C THR A 85 2.70 -6.02 0.93
N LYS A 86 1.94 -6.43 1.94
CA LYS A 86 2.50 -7.16 3.10
C LYS A 86 2.88 -8.58 2.68
N PRO A 87 3.94 -9.18 3.27
CA PRO A 87 4.20 -10.61 3.12
C PRO A 87 3.03 -11.46 3.57
N GLU A 88 2.97 -12.71 3.10
CA GLU A 88 1.94 -13.65 3.53
C GLU A 88 2.19 -14.10 4.97
N GLU A 89 1.29 -13.79 5.89
CA GLU A 89 1.43 -14.12 7.32
C GLU A 89 1.56 -15.63 7.56
N ASN A 90 0.93 -16.46 6.71
CA ASN A 90 0.93 -17.92 6.83
C ASN A 90 2.03 -18.61 6.03
N MET A 91 2.80 -17.88 5.21
CA MET A 91 3.88 -18.43 4.39
C MET A 91 5.13 -17.55 4.50
N PRO A 92 5.93 -17.73 5.57
CA PRO A 92 7.18 -17.01 5.73
C PRO A 92 8.08 -17.13 4.49
N GLY A 93 8.74 -16.02 4.14
CA GLY A 93 9.60 -15.96 2.95
C GLY A 93 8.85 -15.84 1.62
N GLN A 94 7.52 -15.66 1.63
CA GLN A 94 6.71 -15.56 0.42
C GLN A 94 5.80 -14.33 0.42
N ALA A 95 5.55 -13.79 -0.78
CA ALA A 95 4.59 -12.73 -1.01
C ALA A 95 3.97 -12.86 -2.41
N GLU A 96 2.71 -12.46 -2.56
CA GLU A 96 2.04 -12.33 -3.85
C GLU A 96 1.94 -10.86 -4.26
N LEU A 97 2.43 -10.52 -5.45
CA LEU A 97 2.32 -9.19 -6.04
C LEU A 97 1.42 -9.22 -7.26
N THR A 98 0.39 -8.39 -7.27
CA THR A 98 -0.48 -8.22 -8.44
C THR A 98 0.03 -7.08 -9.33
N ILE A 99 0.03 -7.26 -10.64
CA ILE A 99 0.33 -6.22 -11.64
C ILE A 99 -0.88 -6.02 -12.53
N LYS A 100 -1.27 -4.77 -12.79
CA LYS A 100 -2.36 -4.42 -13.70
C LYS A 100 -1.82 -3.66 -14.90
N LEU A 101 -1.84 -4.27 -16.08
CA LEU A 101 -1.33 -3.75 -17.34
C LEU A 101 -2.46 -3.38 -18.32
N LYS A 102 -2.10 -2.66 -19.39
CA LYS A 102 -2.96 -2.43 -20.56
C LYS A 102 -3.23 -3.75 -21.29
N ASN A 103 -4.29 -3.76 -22.10
CA ASN A 103 -4.58 -4.88 -22.98
C ASN A 103 -3.43 -5.14 -23.96
N PRO A 104 -3.00 -6.40 -24.11
CA PRO A 104 -2.14 -6.84 -25.20
C PRO A 104 -2.76 -6.53 -26.56
N ALA A 105 -1.94 -6.53 -27.61
CA ALA A 105 -2.45 -6.49 -28.98
C ALA A 105 -3.35 -7.70 -29.24
N ARG A 106 -4.39 -7.55 -30.06
CA ARG A 106 -5.35 -8.64 -30.34
C ARG A 106 -4.69 -9.92 -30.86
N LYS A 107 -3.58 -9.78 -31.59
CA LYS A 107 -2.79 -10.90 -32.15
C LYS A 107 -1.65 -11.36 -31.24
N ALA A 108 -1.47 -10.72 -30.08
CA ALA A 108 -0.43 -11.13 -29.14
C ALA A 108 -0.78 -12.48 -28.53
N THR A 109 0.19 -13.38 -28.49
CA THR A 109 0.08 -14.72 -27.88
C THR A 109 0.92 -14.85 -26.63
N SER A 110 1.79 -13.87 -26.36
CA SER A 110 2.64 -13.82 -25.18
C SER A 110 3.06 -12.41 -24.84
N ILE A 111 3.40 -12.20 -23.57
CA ILE A 111 4.18 -11.07 -23.11
C ILE A 111 5.65 -11.40 -23.35
N LYS A 112 6.31 -10.59 -24.18
CA LYS A 112 7.71 -10.81 -24.53
C LYS A 112 8.62 -10.55 -23.34
N GLU A 113 8.39 -9.44 -22.64
CA GLU A 113 9.23 -9.02 -21.52
C GLU A 113 8.44 -8.18 -20.51
N ILE A 114 8.67 -8.45 -19.22
CA ILE A 114 8.38 -7.56 -18.11
C ILE A 114 9.68 -7.39 -17.33
N SER A 115 10.16 -6.16 -17.17
CA SER A 115 11.35 -5.86 -16.37
C SER A 115 11.19 -4.62 -15.50
N GLY A 116 11.88 -4.64 -14.37
CA GLY A 116 11.71 -3.66 -13.30
C GLY A 116 12.52 -4.00 -12.05
N GLU A 117 12.08 -3.52 -10.90
CA GLU A 117 12.69 -3.75 -9.60
C GLU A 117 11.65 -4.22 -8.59
N ILE A 118 12.00 -5.22 -7.79
CA ILE A 118 11.31 -5.54 -6.54
C ILE A 118 11.98 -4.72 -5.43
N ILE A 119 11.17 -3.95 -4.72
CA ILE A 119 11.62 -3.12 -3.61
C ILE A 119 11.08 -3.73 -2.33
N VAL A 120 11.97 -4.28 -1.51
CA VAL A 120 11.65 -4.91 -0.23
C VAL A 120 11.95 -3.93 0.90
N TYR A 121 10.98 -3.68 1.76
CA TYR A 121 11.13 -2.83 2.95
C TYR A 121 11.44 -3.68 4.18
N ILE A 122 12.65 -3.53 4.71
CA ILE A 122 13.14 -4.23 5.91
C ILE A 122 13.61 -3.18 6.92
N PRO A 123 12.73 -2.73 7.85
CA PRO A 123 13.07 -1.65 8.77
C PRO A 123 14.26 -2.00 9.67
N ASN A 124 14.42 -3.27 10.06
CA ASN A 124 15.49 -3.70 10.96
C ASN A 124 16.91 -3.52 10.37
N LYS A 125 17.04 -3.26 9.06
CA LYS A 125 18.34 -2.93 8.44
C LYS A 125 18.85 -1.53 8.78
N ASP A 126 17.99 -0.64 9.30
CA ASP A 126 18.41 0.67 9.78
C ASP A 126 17.68 1.01 11.10
N PRO A 127 18.40 1.21 12.21
CA PRO A 127 17.76 1.62 13.47
C PRO A 127 17.03 2.96 13.37
N ASN A 128 17.36 3.81 12.38
CA ASN A 128 16.63 5.06 12.10
C ASN A 128 15.38 4.85 11.23
N SER A 129 15.05 3.61 10.89
CA SER A 129 13.84 3.24 10.16
C SER A 129 12.65 2.98 11.08
N THR A 130 12.84 3.00 12.41
CA THR A 130 11.76 2.75 13.36
C THR A 130 11.84 3.71 14.55
N ALA A 131 10.70 4.31 14.89
CA ALA A 131 10.53 5.09 16.11
C ALA A 131 9.61 4.33 17.07
N TYR A 132 10.08 4.06 18.28
CA TYR A 132 9.29 3.42 19.34
C TYR A 132 8.98 4.47 20.40
N ILE A 133 7.73 4.92 20.46
CA ILE A 133 7.33 6.04 21.31
C ILE A 133 6.35 5.52 22.36
N LYS A 134 6.82 5.43 23.60
CA LYS A 134 6.00 5.01 24.76
C LYS A 134 5.12 6.15 25.24
N ASP A 135 4.05 5.79 25.94
CA ASP A 135 3.17 6.73 26.64
C ASP A 135 2.64 7.84 25.71
N PHE A 136 2.44 7.50 24.43
CA PHE A 136 2.14 8.48 23.38
C PHE A 136 0.79 9.16 23.59
N THR A 137 -0.15 8.48 24.25
CA THR A 137 -1.46 9.02 24.63
C THR A 137 -1.33 10.17 25.64
N ASN A 138 -0.30 10.15 26.49
CA ASN A 138 -0.04 11.23 27.46
C ASN A 138 0.53 12.48 26.80
N GLN A 139 0.98 12.37 25.55
CA GLN A 139 1.50 13.47 24.74
C GLN A 139 0.42 14.07 23.82
N ALA A 140 -0.84 13.66 23.96
CA ALA A 140 -1.94 14.14 23.12
C ALA A 140 -1.99 15.67 23.06
N GLY A 141 -2.26 16.17 21.86
CA GLY A 141 -2.30 17.58 21.52
C GLY A 141 -0.94 18.23 21.27
N ASN A 142 0.17 17.51 21.46
CA ASN A 142 1.51 17.99 21.16
C ASN A 142 2.20 17.06 20.13
N PRO A 143 3.13 17.58 19.31
CA PRO A 143 3.95 16.74 18.45
C PRO A 143 4.76 15.72 19.25
N LEU A 144 4.68 14.46 18.85
CA LEU A 144 5.44 13.36 19.44
C LEU A 144 6.95 13.61 19.26
N GLN A 145 7.68 13.56 20.37
CA GLN A 145 9.11 13.84 20.36
C GLN A 145 9.90 12.54 20.21
N HIS A 146 10.58 12.37 19.06
CA HIS A 146 11.50 11.25 18.84
C HIS A 146 12.61 11.62 17.85
N GLN A 147 13.85 11.20 18.11
CA GLN A 147 15.01 11.54 17.28
C GLN A 147 14.83 11.06 15.83
N THR A 148 14.34 9.84 15.65
CA THR A 148 14.05 9.24 14.33
C THR A 148 13.04 10.05 13.52
N LEU A 149 11.94 10.51 14.14
CA LEU A 149 10.94 11.36 13.47
C LEU A 149 11.54 12.70 13.04
N LYS A 150 12.30 13.35 13.94
CA LYS A 150 12.98 14.61 13.67
C LYS A 150 14.00 14.49 12.52
N ALA A 151 14.81 13.43 12.52
CA ALA A 151 15.77 13.15 11.45
C ALA A 151 15.09 12.88 10.10
N ALA A 152 13.90 12.25 10.15
CA ALA A 152 13.08 12.04 8.97
C ALA A 152 12.37 13.32 8.48
N GLN A 153 12.27 14.36 9.32
CA GLN A 153 11.43 15.55 9.12
C GLN A 153 9.95 15.21 9.07
N VAL A 154 9.53 14.29 9.95
CA VAL A 154 8.15 13.87 10.12
C VAL A 154 7.64 14.40 11.46
N GLU A 155 6.46 15.01 11.45
CA GLU A 155 5.76 15.43 12.66
C GLU A 155 4.49 14.58 12.80
N ILE A 156 4.29 13.98 13.97
CA ILE A 156 3.07 13.22 14.27
C ILE A 156 2.49 13.80 15.55
N THR A 157 1.22 14.19 15.52
CA THR A 157 0.49 14.66 16.70
C THR A 157 -0.69 13.74 16.95
N VAL A 158 -0.84 13.28 18.19
CA VAL A 158 -2.02 12.52 18.62
C VAL A 158 -3.10 13.53 18.97
N LEU A 159 -4.20 13.53 18.23
CA LEU A 159 -5.29 14.48 18.44
C LEU A 159 -6.23 13.98 19.54
N THR A 160 -6.63 14.89 20.42
CA THR A 160 -7.82 14.67 21.25
C THR A 160 -9.09 14.79 20.41
N LYS A 161 -10.20 14.20 20.85
CA LYS A 161 -11.51 14.34 20.18
C LYS A 161 -11.86 15.82 19.91
N LYS A 162 -11.70 16.66 20.92
CA LYS A 162 -11.93 18.11 20.81
C LYS A 162 -11.07 18.76 19.72
N GLN A 163 -9.78 18.44 19.65
CA GLN A 163 -8.88 18.99 18.63
C GLN A 163 -9.22 18.50 17.22
N TYR A 164 -9.65 17.24 17.10
CA TYR A 164 -10.12 16.69 15.84
C TYR A 164 -11.40 17.41 15.37
N ASP A 165 -12.37 17.61 16.26
CA ASP A 165 -13.62 18.31 15.95
C ASP A 165 -13.37 19.77 15.54
N GLU A 166 -12.48 20.47 16.26
CA GLU A 166 -12.05 21.83 15.90
C GLU A 166 -11.34 21.88 14.54
N MET A 167 -10.47 20.90 14.25
CA MET A 167 -9.79 20.79 12.96
C MET A 167 -10.77 20.48 11.83
N LYS A 168 -11.71 19.56 12.04
CA LYS A 168 -12.76 19.20 11.08
C LYS A 168 -13.61 20.43 10.77
N ALA A 169 -14.09 21.15 11.79
CA ALA A 169 -14.87 22.37 11.61
C ALA A 169 -14.10 23.47 10.86
N ALA A 170 -12.80 23.63 11.16
CA ALA A 170 -11.96 24.60 10.46
C ALA A 170 -11.76 24.23 8.97
N LYS A 171 -11.48 22.95 8.68
CA LYS A 171 -11.31 22.44 7.31
C LYS A 171 -12.61 22.52 6.50
N GLU A 172 -13.74 22.21 7.13
CA GLU A 172 -15.05 22.38 6.51
C GLU A 172 -15.26 23.85 6.16
N LYS A 173 -15.05 24.78 7.10
CA LYS A 173 -15.23 26.21 6.85
C LYS A 173 -14.36 26.71 5.70
N SER A 174 -13.08 26.35 5.65
CA SER A 174 -12.21 26.71 4.52
C SER A 174 -12.68 26.10 3.21
N ALA A 175 -13.14 24.84 3.23
CA ALA A 175 -13.69 24.20 2.05
C ALA A 175 -14.98 24.89 1.57
N LYS A 176 -15.86 25.36 2.46
CA LYS A 176 -17.05 26.15 2.10
C LYS A 176 -16.68 27.47 1.43
N GLU A 177 -15.68 28.16 1.98
CA GLU A 177 -15.18 29.42 1.42
C GLU A 177 -14.56 29.24 0.03
N GLU A 178 -13.80 28.16 -0.20
CA GLU A 178 -13.26 27.82 -1.52
C GLU A 178 -14.34 27.34 -2.50
N ALA A 179 -15.27 26.51 -2.05
CA ALA A 179 -16.40 26.03 -2.85
C ALA A 179 -17.29 27.18 -3.34
N SER A 180 -17.56 28.17 -2.49
CA SER A 180 -18.36 29.35 -2.87
C SER A 180 -17.77 30.14 -4.04
N LYS A 181 -16.45 30.06 -4.25
CA LYS A 181 -15.75 30.69 -5.39
C LYS A 181 -15.87 29.89 -6.69
N MET A 182 -16.30 28.63 -6.61
CA MET A 182 -16.42 27.70 -7.75
C MET A 182 -17.87 27.48 -8.22
N GLY A 183 -18.85 28.20 -7.64
CA GLY A 183 -20.25 28.13 -8.04
C GLY A 183 -20.90 26.76 -7.82
N ILE A 184 -21.79 26.34 -8.72
CA ILE A 184 -22.59 25.09 -8.61
C ILE A 184 -21.71 23.83 -8.44
N ALA A 185 -20.53 23.80 -9.08
CA ALA A 185 -19.58 22.69 -8.91
C ALA A 185 -18.98 22.64 -7.51
N GLY A 186 -18.73 23.81 -6.90
CA GLY A 186 -18.28 23.93 -5.52
C GLY A 186 -19.35 23.51 -4.51
N GLU A 187 -20.60 23.92 -4.73
CA GLU A 187 -21.73 23.51 -3.86
C GLU A 187 -21.94 21.99 -3.85
N MET A 188 -21.83 21.32 -5.02
CA MET A 188 -21.85 19.85 -5.09
C MET A 188 -20.66 19.20 -4.40
N ALA A 189 -19.45 19.72 -4.58
CA ALA A 189 -18.25 19.20 -3.92
C ALA A 189 -18.33 19.36 -2.40
N GLN A 190 -18.88 20.47 -1.93
CA GLN A 190 -19.09 20.74 -0.51
C GLN A 190 -20.16 19.82 0.10
N ALA A 191 -21.29 19.62 -0.59
CA ALA A 191 -22.31 18.69 -0.15
C ALA A 191 -21.77 17.26 -0.03
N LEU A 192 -20.93 16.83 -0.99
CA LEU A 192 -20.22 15.56 -0.94
C LEU A 192 -19.28 15.49 0.27
N LEU A 193 -18.42 16.49 0.46
CA LEU A 193 -17.47 16.54 1.59
C LEU A 193 -18.17 16.53 2.95
N SER A 194 -19.27 17.26 3.10
CA SER A 194 -20.06 17.24 4.35
C SER A 194 -20.70 15.88 4.60
N MET A 195 -21.23 15.21 3.56
CA MET A 195 -21.74 13.84 3.71
C MET A 195 -20.64 12.84 4.10
N PHE A 196 -19.43 12.97 3.55
CA PHE A 196 -18.30 12.12 3.95
C PHE A 196 -17.82 12.44 5.36
N GLY A 197 -17.82 13.73 5.76
CA GLY A 197 -17.43 14.15 7.11
C GLY A 197 -18.27 13.51 8.21
N ASP A 198 -19.58 13.33 8.01
CA ASP A 198 -20.48 12.70 8.98
C ASP A 198 -20.34 11.16 9.01
N ILE A 199 -19.84 10.54 7.95
CA ILE A 199 -19.46 9.12 7.93
C ILE A 199 -18.13 8.89 8.69
N PHE A 200 -17.33 9.94 8.87
CA PHE A 200 -16.02 9.94 9.51
C PHE A 200 -16.05 10.31 11.00
N GLU A 201 -17.05 9.82 11.73
CA GLU A 201 -17.04 9.89 13.20
C GLU A 201 -16.03 8.89 13.77
N ALA A 202 -14.99 9.42 14.42
CA ALA A 202 -14.09 8.62 15.21
C ALA A 202 -14.84 8.02 16.42
N SER A 203 -14.68 6.72 16.61
CA SER A 203 -15.21 6.01 17.79
C SER A 203 -14.58 6.54 19.08
N GLU A 204 -15.18 6.21 20.23
CA GLU A 204 -14.65 6.61 21.55
C GLU A 204 -13.24 6.06 21.82
N ASN A 205 -12.89 4.92 21.20
CA ASN A 205 -11.61 4.25 21.38
C ASN A 205 -10.60 4.57 20.27
N SER A 206 -10.92 5.52 19.38
CA SER A 206 -10.06 5.81 18.23
C SER A 206 -8.81 6.57 18.62
N ILE A 207 -7.70 6.23 18.00
CA ILE A 207 -6.49 7.07 17.98
C ILE A 207 -6.47 7.84 16.67
N ILE A 208 -6.51 9.17 16.78
CA ILE A 208 -6.45 10.07 15.63
C ILE A 208 -5.07 10.71 15.59
N LEU A 209 -4.39 10.60 14.45
CA LEU A 209 -3.07 11.15 14.22
C LEU A 209 -3.14 12.22 13.13
N ASP A 210 -2.50 13.36 13.36
CA ASP A 210 -2.12 14.33 12.34
C ASP A 210 -0.66 14.09 11.95
N ILE A 211 -0.40 13.75 10.69
CA ILE A 211 0.89 13.28 10.19
C ILE A 211 1.37 14.25 9.10
N LYS A 212 2.32 15.11 9.45
CA LYS A 212 2.98 15.98 8.48
C LYS A 212 4.24 15.30 7.97
N ASP A 213 4.20 14.86 6.72
CA ASP A 213 5.28 14.12 6.08
C ASP A 213 5.38 14.49 4.59
N GLU A 214 5.95 15.67 4.32
CA GLU A 214 6.11 16.19 2.96
C GLU A 214 6.93 15.25 2.05
N LYS A 215 7.84 14.46 2.65
CA LYS A 215 8.73 13.54 1.95
C LYS A 215 8.17 12.13 1.81
N LYS A 216 6.96 11.88 2.31
CA LYS A 216 6.27 10.57 2.28
C LYS A 216 7.14 9.43 2.79
N LYS A 217 7.84 9.66 3.90
CA LYS A 217 8.70 8.68 4.56
C LYS A 217 7.95 7.72 5.47
N VAL A 218 6.76 8.04 5.98
CA VAL A 218 5.99 7.14 6.83
C VAL A 218 5.47 5.98 5.98
N ILE A 219 5.94 4.77 6.26
CA ILE A 219 5.54 3.54 5.57
C ILE A 219 4.36 2.89 6.29
N ALA A 220 4.43 2.79 7.62
CA ALA A 220 3.40 2.19 8.44
C ALA A 220 3.44 2.77 9.86
N ILE A 221 2.31 2.66 10.55
CA ILE A 221 2.19 2.94 11.97
C ILE A 221 1.46 1.76 12.60
N GLU A 222 2.00 1.26 13.70
CA GLU A 222 1.44 0.18 14.49
C GLU A 222 1.40 0.59 15.97
N PHE A 223 0.70 -0.20 16.77
CA PHE A 223 0.56 0.01 18.21
C PHE A 223 0.90 -1.29 18.90
N ASP A 224 1.70 -1.23 19.95
CA ASP A 224 1.98 -2.38 20.80
C ASP A 224 1.68 -2.05 22.26
N ASP A 225 1.41 -3.08 23.05
CA ASP A 225 1.29 -2.96 24.50
C ASP A 225 2.67 -2.80 25.18
N GLU A 226 2.69 -2.74 26.51
CA GLU A 226 3.93 -2.63 27.30
C GLU A 226 4.86 -3.85 27.11
N ALA A 227 4.29 -5.04 26.89
CA ALA A 227 5.04 -6.27 26.63
C ALA A 227 5.57 -6.32 25.17
N GLY A 228 5.20 -5.36 24.33
CA GLY A 228 5.55 -5.29 22.93
C GLY A 228 4.72 -6.20 22.02
N GLN A 229 3.57 -6.67 22.50
CA GLN A 229 2.60 -7.39 21.69
C GLN A 229 1.75 -6.41 20.90
N LYS A 230 1.52 -6.72 19.63
CA LYS A 230 0.76 -5.86 18.72
C LYS A 230 -0.70 -5.74 19.16
N ILE A 231 -1.19 -4.50 19.21
CA ILE A 231 -2.59 -4.15 19.40
C ILE A 231 -3.21 -3.93 18.02
N SER A 232 -4.11 -4.83 17.62
CA SER A 232 -4.79 -4.75 16.33
C SER A 232 -5.92 -3.72 16.36
N SER A 233 -5.89 -2.79 15.40
CA SER A 233 -7.06 -1.96 15.07
C SER A 233 -8.01 -2.75 14.17
N TYR A 234 -9.32 -2.64 14.37
CA TYR A 234 -10.31 -3.22 13.46
C TYR A 234 -10.62 -2.29 12.27
N GLY A 235 -10.34 -0.99 12.42
CA GLY A 235 -10.58 0.03 11.41
C GLY A 235 -9.37 0.93 11.22
N THR A 236 -9.13 1.37 9.99
CA THR A 236 -8.18 2.43 9.70
C THR A 236 -8.74 3.33 8.61
N MET A 237 -8.57 4.62 8.81
CA MET A 237 -9.14 5.66 7.96
C MET A 237 -8.09 6.73 7.72
N THR A 238 -7.98 7.19 6.48
CA THR A 238 -6.99 8.21 6.09
C THR A 238 -7.70 9.34 5.33
N MET A 239 -7.51 10.59 5.78
CA MET A 239 -8.04 11.79 5.14
C MET A 239 -6.95 12.88 5.10
N GLY A 240 -6.26 12.98 3.96
CA GLY A 240 -5.08 13.83 3.85
C GLY A 240 -4.02 13.41 4.86
N ASP A 241 -3.57 14.36 5.68
CA ASP A 241 -2.58 14.14 6.73
C ASP A 241 -3.16 13.45 7.98
N ILE A 242 -4.49 13.28 8.05
CA ILE A 242 -5.15 12.67 9.20
C ILE A 242 -5.27 11.17 9.01
N LYS A 243 -4.90 10.41 10.03
CA LYS A 243 -5.10 8.96 10.09
C LYS A 243 -5.74 8.55 11.41
N ALA A 244 -6.90 7.91 11.33
CA ALA A 244 -7.60 7.37 12.48
C ALA A 244 -7.50 5.84 12.51
N TYR A 245 -7.33 5.29 13.72
CA TYR A 245 -7.31 3.86 14.00
C TYR A 245 -8.36 3.56 15.05
N ASP A 246 -9.24 2.61 14.76
CA ASP A 246 -10.33 2.22 15.66
C ASP A 246 -10.02 0.90 16.36
N PHE A 247 -10.32 0.86 17.66
CA PHE A 247 -9.99 -0.27 18.54
C PHE A 247 -11.22 -0.73 19.32
N ASP A 248 -11.36 -2.04 19.53
CA ASP A 248 -12.47 -2.60 20.29
C ASP A 248 -12.49 -2.11 21.75
N LYS A 249 -11.31 -1.80 22.28
CA LYS A 249 -11.09 -1.32 23.64
C LYS A 249 -10.15 -0.12 23.61
N PRO A 250 -10.21 0.77 24.61
CA PRO A 250 -9.24 1.85 24.75
C PRO A 250 -7.81 1.30 24.75
N ILE A 251 -6.91 1.97 24.02
CA ILE A 251 -5.49 1.65 24.09
C ILE A 251 -4.96 1.91 25.52
N PRO A 252 -4.17 0.98 26.10
CA PRO A 252 -3.53 1.19 27.40
C PRO A 252 -2.64 2.44 27.41
N ALA A 253 -2.64 3.18 28.53
CA ALA A 253 -1.86 4.42 28.64
C ALA A 253 -0.33 4.22 28.50
N ASN A 254 0.15 3.02 28.82
CA ASN A 254 1.56 2.59 28.72
C ASN A 254 1.89 1.93 27.36
N ALA A 255 0.95 1.93 26.41
CA ALA A 255 1.19 1.41 25.07
C ALA A 255 2.25 2.24 24.34
N ARG A 256 2.83 1.63 23.33
CA ARG A 256 3.77 2.29 22.41
C ARG A 256 3.17 2.41 21.02
N ILE A 257 3.38 3.56 20.39
CA ILE A 257 3.20 3.73 18.95
C ILE A 257 4.52 3.42 18.26
N VAL A 258 4.46 2.63 17.20
CA VAL A 258 5.62 2.22 16.40
C VAL A 258 5.47 2.81 15.01
N VAL A 259 6.39 3.71 14.65
CA VAL A 259 6.37 4.39 13.35
C VAL A 259 7.49 3.85 12.49
N PHE A 260 7.12 3.29 11.34
CA PHE A 260 8.05 2.74 10.35
C PHE A 260 8.33 3.79 9.29
N LEU A 261 9.59 4.19 9.17
CA LEU A 261 10.05 5.25 8.27
C LEU A 261 10.88 4.67 7.14
N SER A 262 10.84 5.33 5.99
CA SER A 262 11.66 5.03 4.83
C SER A 262 13.05 5.64 5.03
N THR A 263 14.09 4.82 4.91
CA THR A 263 15.49 5.25 4.87
C THR A 263 16.18 4.61 3.67
N PRO A 264 17.32 5.14 3.20
CA PRO A 264 18.07 4.48 2.12
C PRO A 264 18.50 3.04 2.46
N LYS A 265 18.76 2.76 3.74
CA LYS A 265 19.23 1.45 4.21
C LYS A 265 18.10 0.47 4.54
N SER A 266 16.87 0.94 4.71
CA SER A 266 15.71 0.09 4.97
C SER A 266 15.11 -0.55 3.71
N PHE A 267 15.67 -0.27 2.53
CA PHE A 267 15.23 -0.85 1.26
C PHE A 267 16.29 -1.74 0.64
N ILE A 268 15.85 -2.89 0.14
CA ILE A 268 16.59 -3.70 -0.81
C ILE A 268 15.90 -3.56 -2.16
N ARG A 269 16.68 -3.41 -3.22
CA ARG A 269 16.19 -3.29 -4.59
C ARG A 269 16.82 -4.40 -5.41
N GLU A 270 16.00 -5.31 -5.90
CA GLU A 270 16.45 -6.42 -6.74
C GLU A 270 15.88 -6.28 -8.15
N PRO A 271 16.72 -6.27 -9.19
CA PRO A 271 16.26 -6.16 -10.56
C PRO A 271 15.57 -7.46 -10.99
N MET A 272 14.37 -7.36 -11.55
CA MET A 272 13.64 -8.52 -12.05
C MET A 272 13.38 -8.43 -13.56
N LYS A 273 13.37 -9.60 -14.21
CA LYS A 273 13.06 -9.73 -15.62
C LYS A 273 12.36 -11.06 -15.93
N LEU A 274 11.08 -10.98 -16.29
CA LEU A 274 10.27 -12.11 -16.76
C LEU A 274 10.16 -12.03 -18.29
N THR A 275 10.25 -13.17 -18.96
CA THR A 275 10.15 -13.23 -20.43
C THR A 275 9.23 -14.36 -20.87
N ASN A 276 8.67 -14.23 -22.07
CA ASN A 276 7.87 -15.26 -22.73
C ASN A 276 6.69 -15.77 -21.88
N ILE A 277 5.96 -14.86 -21.24
CA ILE A 277 4.77 -15.22 -20.45
C ILE A 277 3.63 -15.50 -21.42
N ALA A 278 3.10 -16.72 -21.42
CA ALA A 278 1.97 -17.08 -22.27
C ALA A 278 0.71 -16.27 -21.90
N LEU A 279 -0.03 -15.83 -22.91
CA LEU A 279 -1.35 -15.25 -22.73
C LEU A 279 -2.40 -16.34 -23.00
N PRO A 280 -3.50 -16.38 -22.23
CA PRO A 280 -4.59 -17.34 -22.43
C PRO A 280 -5.37 -17.09 -23.73
#